data_AF-A0A6A0BA76-F1
#
_entry.id   AF-A0A6A0BA76-F1
#
_cell.length_a   1.000
_cell.length_b   1.000
_cell.length_c   1.000
_cell.angle_alpha   90.00
_cell.angle_beta   90.00
_cell.angle_gamma   90.00
#
_symmetry.space_group_name_H-M   'P 1'
#
loop_
_entity.id
_entity.type
_entity.pdbx_description
1 polymer ?
#
loop_
_entity_poly.entity_id
_entity_poly.type
_entity_poly.pdbx_seq_one_letter_code
_entity_poly.pdbx_strand_id
1 'polypeptide(L)' 'MTGADIFLILLFTIWYVLTIVQIFFALGTAYRRTKRGGDNGVALYGWMFVYALASMVPGLGIWLWLKSKDDQNN' A
#
# COMPACT_ATOMS: atom_id res chain seq x y z
N MET A 1 -14.87 -19.07 -22.96
CA MET A 1 -13.76 -18.91 -22.00
C MET A 1 -12.69 -19.91 -22.37
N THR A 2 -11.55 -19.41 -22.84
CA THR A 2 -10.34 -20.16 -23.14
C THR A 2 -9.53 -20.42 -21.86
N GLY A 3 -8.55 -21.30 -21.92
CA GLY A 3 -7.64 -21.53 -20.79
C GLY A 3 -6.86 -20.28 -20.38
N ALA A 4 -6.59 -19.37 -21.32
CA ALA A 4 -5.94 -18.08 -21.05
C ALA A 4 -6.83 -17.14 -20.24
N ASP A 5 -8.14 -17.14 -20.52
CA ASP A 5 -9.12 -16.31 -19.79
C ASP A 5 -9.19 -16.72 -18.31
N ILE A 6 -9.21 -18.03 -18.04
CA ILE A 6 -9.23 -18.58 -16.66
C ILE A 6 -7.96 -18.20 -15.91
N PHE A 7 -6.80 -18.29 -16.57
CA PHE A 7 -5.52 -17.92 -15.97
C PHE A 7 -5.45 -16.43 -15.60
N LEU A 8 -5.91 -15.55 -16.51
CA LEU A 8 -5.93 -14.11 -16.25
C LEU A 8 -6.87 -13.73 -15.10
N ILE A 9 -8.04 -14.37 -15.01
CA ILE A 9 -8.99 -14.17 -13.91
C ILE A 9 -8.35 -14.58 -12.57
N LEU A 10 -7.67 -15.72 -12.52
CA LEU A 10 -6.94 -16.18 -11.32
C LEU A 10 -5.84 -15.20 -10.91
N LEU A 11 -5.02 -14.77 -11.86
CA LEU A 11 -3.94 -13.82 -11.62
C LEU A 11 -4.48 -12.49 -11.08
N PHE A 12 -5.54 -11.97 -11.69
CA PHE A 12 -6.18 -10.73 -11.26
C PHE A 12 -6.78 -10.87 -9.86
N THR A 13 -7.39 -12.02 -9.55
CA THR A 13 -7.95 -12.29 -8.22
C THR A 13 -6.86 -12.29 -7.15
N ILE A 14 -5.73 -12.95 -7.40
CA ILE A 14 -4.58 -12.96 -6.48
C ILE A 14 -4.03 -11.54 -6.30
N TRP A 15 -3.83 -10.82 -7.41
CA TRP A 15 -3.34 -9.44 -7.37
C TRP A 15 -4.28 -8.54 -6.55
N TYR A 16 -5.59 -8.65 -6.75
CA TYR A 16 -6.60 -7.87 -6.04
C TYR A 16 -6.55 -8.10 -4.52
N VAL A 17 -6.43 -9.36 -4.08
CA VAL A 17 -6.29 -9.69 -2.66
C VAL A 17 -5.00 -9.10 -2.09
N LEU A 18 -3.88 -9.20 -2.81
CA LEU A 18 -2.61 -8.60 -2.39
C LEU A 18 -2.68 -7.07 -2.29
N THR A 19 -3.37 -6.42 -3.22
CA THR A 19 -3.59 -4.97 -3.19
C THR A 19 -4.41 -4.56 -1.98
N ILE A 20 -5.49 -5.27 -1.65
CA ILE A 20 -6.29 -4.99 -0.43
C ILE A 20 -5.42 -5.05 0.82
N VAL A 21 -4.64 -6.12 0.98
CA VAL A 21 -3.74 -6.28 2.13
C VAL A 21 -2.73 -5.13 2.19
N GLN A 22 -2.17 -4.73 1.05
CA GLN A 22 -1.24 -3.60 0.99
C GLN A 22 -1.88 -2.26 1.32
N ILE A 23 -3.15 -2.04 0.96
CA ILE A 23 -3.89 -0.82 1.33
C ILE A 23 -3.98 -0.67 2.86
N PHE A 24 -4.23 -1.77 3.59
CA PHE A 24 -4.25 -1.72 5.06
C PHE A 24 -2.89 -1.32 5.64
N PHE A 25 -1.79 -1.85 5.10
CA PHE A 25 -0.44 -1.44 5.51
C PHE A 25 -0.12 0.01 5.11
N ALA A 26 -0.55 0.44 3.92
CA ALA A 26 -0.42 1.80 3.41
C ALA A 26 -1.07 2.83 4.33
N LEU A 27 -2.29 2.56 4.82
CA LEU A 27 -3.00 3.42 5.78
C LEU A 27 -2.20 3.65 7.06
N GLY A 28 -1.69 2.58 7.67
CA GLY A 28 -0.86 2.69 8.88
C GLY A 28 0.46 3.44 8.62
N THR A 29 1.04 3.26 7.43
CA THR A 29 2.27 3.95 7.02
C THR A 29 2.02 5.45 6.79
N ALA A 30 0.91 5.80 6.14
CA ALA A 30 0.48 7.17 5.92
C ALA A 30 0.26 7.91 7.24
N TYR A 31 -0.40 7.27 8.21
CA TYR A 31 -0.62 7.84 9.53
C TYR A 31 0.70 8.13 10.26
N ARG A 32 1.66 7.18 10.26
CA ARG A 32 2.98 7.39 10.87
C ARG A 32 3.77 8.53 10.21
N ARG A 33 3.73 8.65 8.88
CA ARG A 33 4.41 9.71 8.14
C ARG A 33 3.80 11.09 8.39
N THR A 34 2.47 11.15 8.45
CA THR A 34 1.72 12.36 8.76
C THR A 34 2.12 12.90 10.14
N LYS A 35 2.10 12.03 11.16
CA LYS A 35 2.51 12.38 12.53
C LYS A 35 3.97 12.87 12.65
N ARG A 36 4.83 12.60 11.67
CA ARG A 36 6.24 13.02 11.66
C ARG A 36 6.52 14.34 10.92
N GLY A 37 5.75 14.66 9.87
CA GLY A 37 6.09 15.76 8.96
C GLY A 37 5.00 16.82 8.78
N GLY A 38 3.75 16.50 9.11
CA GLY A 38 2.62 17.41 8.97
C GLY A 38 1.46 16.87 9.75
N ASP A 39 1.28 17.33 10.99
CA ASP A 39 0.22 16.86 11.88
C ASP A 39 -1.13 17.50 11.49
N ASN A 40 -1.53 17.32 10.23
CA ASN A 40 -2.76 17.88 9.66
C ASN A 40 -3.43 16.89 8.68
N GLY A 41 -4.72 17.13 8.41
CA GLY A 41 -5.53 16.27 7.55
C GLY A 41 -5.09 16.27 6.07
N VAL A 42 -4.48 17.34 5.59
CA VAL A 42 -4.00 17.45 4.20
C VAL A 42 -2.79 16.55 3.98
N ALA A 43 -1.84 16.53 4.92
CA ALA A 43 -0.70 15.62 4.88
C ALA A 43 -1.17 14.16 5.00
N LEU A 44 -2.16 13.88 5.85
CA LEU A 44 -2.77 12.55 5.93
C LEU A 44 -3.31 12.09 4.59
N TYR A 45 -4.12 12.94 3.95
CA TYR A 45 -4.69 12.65 2.65
C TYR A 45 -3.62 12.46 1.57
N GLY A 46 -2.61 13.33 1.53
CA GLY A 46 -1.50 13.24 0.58
C GLY A 46 -0.72 11.92 0.72
N TRP A 47 -0.37 11.54 1.95
CA TRP A 47 0.31 10.26 2.20
C TRP A 47 -0.59 9.07 1.89
N MET A 48 -1.88 9.12 2.23
CA MET A 48 -2.84 8.07 1.88
C MET A 48 -2.93 7.87 0.37
N PHE A 49 -2.96 8.95 -0.41
CA PHE A 49 -2.99 8.88 -1.87
C PHE A 49 -1.72 8.23 -2.44
N VAL A 50 -0.53 8.68 -2.00
CA VAL A 50 0.75 8.13 -2.46
C VAL A 50 0.88 6.65 -2.12
N TYR A 51 0.55 6.26 -0.87
CA TYR A 51 0.64 4.87 -0.46
C TYR A 51 -0.46 3.98 -1.05
N ALA A 52 -1.62 4.54 -1.40
CA ALA A 52 -2.64 3.82 -2.18
C ALA A 52 -2.15 3.49 -3.58
N LEU A 53 -1.49 4.44 -4.27
CA LEU A 53 -0.86 4.15 -5.57
C LEU A 53 0.25 3.09 -5.44
N ALA A 54 1.05 3.17 -4.38
CA ALA A 54 2.11 2.19 -4.12
C ALA A 54 1.56 0.77 -3.88
N SER A 55 0.35 0.64 -3.31
CA SER A 55 -0.29 -0.66 -3.04
C SER A 55 -0.71 -1.42 -4.32
N MET A 56 -0.80 -0.74 -5.46
CA MET A 56 -1.08 -1.36 -6.76
C MET A 56 0.10 -2.19 -7.26
N VAL A 57 1.32 -1.91 -6.74
CA VAL A 57 2.54 -2.65 -7.08
C VAL A 57 2.75 -3.73 -6.02
N PRO A 58 2.66 -5.04 -6.38
CA PRO A 58 2.87 -6.14 -5.46
C PRO A 58 4.19 -6.00 -4.68
N GLY A 59 4.13 -6.02 -3.35
CA GLY A 59 5.29 -5.96 -2.46
C GLY A 59 5.80 -4.55 -2.13
N LEU A 60 5.49 -3.52 -2.93
CA LEU A 60 5.98 -2.16 -2.68
C LEU A 60 5.37 -1.54 -1.41
N GLY A 61 4.07 -1.74 -1.18
CA GLY A 61 3.41 -1.27 0.04
C GLY A 61 3.99 -1.87 1.33
N ILE A 62 4.35 -3.15 1.29
CA ILE A 62 4.99 -3.85 2.42
C ILE A 62 6.39 -3.32 2.66
N TRP A 63 7.19 -3.16 1.60
CA TRP A 63 8.53 -2.59 1.70
C TRP A 63 8.53 -1.19 2.30
N LEU A 64 7.61 -0.33 1.84
CA LEU A 64 7.43 1.01 2.38
C LEU A 64 7.00 1.01 3.86
N TRP A 65 6.16 0.06 4.26
CA TRP A 65 5.76 -0.12 5.66
C TRP A 65 6.93 -0.54 6.53
N LEU A 66 7.74 -1.51 6.09
CA LEU A 66 8.95 -1.97 6.80
C LEU A 66 9.95 -0.83 6.94
N LYS A 67 10.27 -0.16 5.84
CA LYS A 67 11.18 0.99 5.84
C LYS A 67 10.70 2.10 6.77
N SER A 68 9.39 2.38 6.78
CA SER A 68 8.82 3.37 7.71
C SER A 68 8.97 2.99 9.18
N LYS A 69 9.04 1.69 9.52
CA LYS A 69 9.26 1.24 10.91
C LYS A 69 10.72 1.35 11.30
N ASP A 70 11.64 1.00 10.39
CA ASP A 70 13.08 1.17 10.63
C ASP A 70 13.44 2.64 10.81
N ASP A 71 12.86 3.52 9.99
CA ASP A 71 12.99 4.97 10.15
C ASP A 71 12.46 5.44 11.54
N GLN A 72 11.60 4.69 12.25
CA GLN A 72 11.07 5.05 13.57
C GLN A 72 11.98 4.64 14.75
N ASN A 73 12.83 3.63 14.55
CA ASN A 73 13.68 3.07 15.59
C ASN A 73 15.12 3.61 15.57
N ASN A 74 15.46 4.41 14.55
CA ASN A 74 16.69 5.21 14.45
C ASN A 74 16.38 6.70 14.66
#